data_AF-A0A9D8T8P2-F1
#
_entry.id   AF-A0A9D8T8P2-F1
#
_cell.length_a   1.000
_cell.length_b   1.000
_cell.length_c   1.000
_cell.angle_alpha   90.00
_cell.angle_beta   90.00
_cell.angle_gamma   90.00
#
_symmetry.space_group_name_H-M   'P 1'
#
loop_
_entity.id
_entity.type
_entity.pdbx_description
1 polymer ?
#
loop_
_entity_poly.entity_id
_entity_poly.type
_entity_poly.pdbx_seq_one_letter_code
_entity_poly.pdbx_strand_id
1 'polypeptide(L)'
;MASLILMFVFVDQVAAEIIKPLVGRPRPTHDMLLIPHLETVNGYRGGNYGFLSNHAANVFAFACFTALLFKHKVYSLCIFAWALLVSFSRLYLAVHFPSDLMAGAVFGMLSAWAFYQLYIYISSRETAVYNINRYQYTKSLYKKRDICILLIILATILISLSMAAYYIY
;
A
#
# COMPACT_ATOMS: atom_id res chain seq x y z
N MET A 1 -10.66 9.64 8.43
CA MET A 1 -9.19 9.60 8.61
C MET A 1 -8.74 8.67 9.72
N ALA A 2 -9.41 8.65 10.90
CA ALA A 2 -9.06 7.73 11.98
C ALA A 2 -8.99 6.25 11.54
N SER A 3 -9.94 5.77 10.73
CA SER A 3 -9.95 4.38 10.23
C SER A 3 -8.72 4.01 9.39
N LEU A 4 -8.16 4.94 8.63
CA LEU A 4 -6.94 4.71 7.84
C LEU A 4 -5.72 4.56 8.75
N ILE A 5 -5.57 5.45 9.72
CA ILE A 5 -4.45 5.40 10.68
C ILE A 5 -4.50 4.09 11.48
N LEU A 6 -5.67 3.74 12.00
CA LEU A 6 -5.87 2.49 12.73
C LEU A 6 -5.56 1.27 11.86
N MET A 7 -5.94 1.29 10.58
CA MET A 7 -5.62 0.22 9.64
C MET A 7 -4.10 0.08 9.44
N PHE A 8 -3.37 1.19 9.24
CA PHE A 8 -1.91 1.14 9.10
C PHE A 8 -1.23 0.58 10.34
N VAL A 9 -1.61 1.07 11.53
CA VAL A 9 -1.05 0.56 12.78
C VAL A 9 -1.36 -0.92 12.95
N PHE A 10 -2.59 -1.35 12.65
CA PHE A 10 -2.98 -2.75 12.72
C PHE A 10 -2.16 -3.62 11.77
N VAL A 11 -2.05 -3.24 10.50
CA VAL A 11 -1.31 -3.99 9.48
C VAL A 11 0.17 -4.10 9.87
N ASP A 12 0.79 -3.00 10.31
CA ASP A 12 2.21 -3.01 10.68
C ASP A 12 2.48 -3.87 11.91
N GLN A 13 1.67 -3.73 12.96
CA GLN A 13 1.88 -4.48 14.21
C GLN A 13 1.66 -5.97 14.02
N VAL A 14 0.59 -6.37 13.32
CA VAL A 14 0.33 -7.79 13.07
C VAL A 14 1.42 -8.38 12.17
N ALA A 15 1.87 -7.65 11.15
CA ALA A 15 2.93 -8.13 10.28
C ALA A 15 4.28 -8.23 10.99
N ALA A 16 4.64 -7.25 11.82
CA ALA A 16 5.95 -7.15 12.45
C ALA A 16 6.09 -8.03 13.70
N GLU A 17 5.09 -7.99 14.59
CA GLU A 17 5.18 -8.60 15.91
C GLU A 17 4.59 -10.01 15.96
N ILE A 18 3.66 -10.34 15.05
CA ILE A 18 2.99 -11.65 15.05
C ILE A 18 3.53 -12.52 13.91
N ILE A 19 3.41 -12.06 12.67
CA ILE A 19 3.64 -12.93 11.51
C ILE A 19 5.14 -13.20 11.28
N LYS A 20 6.00 -12.18 11.40
CA LYS A 20 7.44 -12.36 11.21
C LYS A 20 8.06 -13.35 12.21
N PRO A 21 7.82 -13.24 13.54
CA PRO A 21 8.36 -14.22 14.49
C PRO A 21 7.79 -15.62 14.28
N LEU A 22 6.51 -15.75 13.90
CA LEU A 22 5.89 -17.06 13.68
C LEU A 22 6.45 -17.79 12.47
N VAL A 23 6.70 -17.08 11.36
CA VAL A 23 7.17 -17.72 10.12
C VAL A 23 8.69 -17.87 10.11
N GLY A 24 9.43 -16.94 10.71
CA GLY A 24 10.88 -17.05 10.87
C GLY A 24 11.65 -17.13 9.54
N ARG A 25 11.04 -16.77 8.40
CA ARG A 25 11.66 -16.90 7.08
C ARG A 25 12.74 -15.83 6.88
N PRO A 26 14.01 -16.21 6.66
CA PRO A 26 15.07 -15.26 6.38
C PRO A 26 14.86 -14.55 5.04
N ARG A 27 15.38 -13.33 4.89
CA ARG A 27 15.36 -12.60 3.62
C ARG A 27 16.32 -13.24 2.60
N PRO A 28 16.11 -13.04 1.29
CA PRO A 28 17.04 -13.53 0.26
C PRO A 28 18.49 -13.04 0.48
N THR A 29 18.65 -11.82 1.01
CA THR A 29 19.94 -11.21 1.37
C THR A 29 20.69 -11.88 2.53
N HIS A 30 20.03 -12.77 3.27
CA HIS A 30 20.59 -13.54 4.38
C HIS A 30 20.67 -15.05 4.08
N ASP A 31 20.22 -15.46 2.90
CA ASP A 31 20.28 -16.86 2.45
C ASP A 31 21.65 -17.13 1.82
N MET A 32 22.42 -18.04 2.45
CA MET A 32 23.79 -18.38 2.03
C MET A 32 23.88 -18.89 0.58
N LEU A 33 22.81 -19.46 0.04
CA LEU A 33 22.78 -19.96 -1.34
C LEU A 33 22.50 -18.83 -2.35
N LEU A 34 21.79 -17.79 -1.94
CA LEU A 34 21.37 -16.69 -2.82
C LEU A 34 22.33 -15.50 -2.80
N ILE A 35 23.01 -15.23 -1.67
CA ILE A 35 23.98 -14.13 -1.55
C ILE A 35 24.99 -14.04 -2.71
N PRO A 36 25.62 -15.14 -3.18
CA PRO A 36 26.57 -15.08 -4.28
C PRO A 36 25.97 -14.64 -5.62
N HIS A 37 24.64 -14.75 -5.75
CA HIS A 37 23.89 -14.51 -6.98
C HIS A 37 23.07 -13.20 -6.92
N LEU A 38 23.18 -12.44 -5.83
CA LEU A 38 22.38 -11.24 -5.58
C LEU A 38 23.30 -10.01 -5.47
N GLU A 39 23.09 -9.04 -6.35
CA GLU A 39 23.68 -7.71 -6.19
C GLU A 39 22.80 -6.86 -5.26
N THR A 40 23.31 -6.57 -4.07
CA THR A 40 22.64 -5.65 -3.14
C THR A 40 22.93 -4.21 -3.52
N VAL A 41 21.89 -3.41 -3.77
CA VAL A 41 22.04 -1.97 -4.02
C VAL A 41 22.59 -1.28 -2.76
N ASN A 42 23.76 -0.65 -2.87
CA ASN A 42 24.45 0.07 -1.79
C ASN A 42 24.64 -0.76 -0.49
N GLY A 43 24.77 -2.09 -0.61
CA GLY A 43 24.90 -2.97 0.56
C GLY A 43 23.63 -3.08 1.43
N TYR A 44 22.47 -2.60 0.95
CA TYR A 44 21.22 -2.67 1.70
C TYR A 44 20.72 -4.13 1.79
N ARG A 45 20.70 -4.67 3.02
CA ARG A 45 20.24 -6.04 3.29
C ARG A 45 18.89 -6.13 3.99
N GLY A 46 18.41 -5.02 4.56
CA GLY A 46 17.19 -4.98 5.35
C GLY A 46 17.33 -5.72 6.70
N GLY A 47 16.20 -6.05 7.34
CA GLY A 47 16.17 -6.81 8.60
C GLY A 47 16.23 -8.34 8.41
N ASN A 48 16.18 -9.10 9.50
CA ASN A 48 16.41 -10.55 9.46
C ASN A 48 15.29 -11.33 8.75
N TYR A 49 14.02 -11.01 9.03
CA TYR A 49 12.86 -11.74 8.50
C TYR A 49 12.18 -11.02 7.34
N GLY A 50 11.82 -11.78 6.31
CA GLY A 50 11.23 -11.28 5.05
C GLY A 50 9.71 -11.44 4.97
N PHE A 51 9.13 -12.43 5.64
CA PHE A 51 7.71 -12.75 5.52
C PHE A 51 6.90 -12.21 6.71
N LEU A 52 5.78 -11.49 6.53
CA LEU A 52 5.24 -10.91 5.29
C LEU A 52 5.80 -9.51 5.03
N SER A 53 5.72 -9.03 3.78
CA SER A 53 6.22 -7.69 3.45
C SER A 53 5.28 -6.59 3.95
N ASN A 54 5.69 -5.86 5.00
CA ASN A 54 4.94 -4.69 5.49
C ASN A 54 4.75 -3.62 4.41
N HIS A 55 5.76 -3.39 3.56
CA HIS A 55 5.65 -2.40 2.49
C HIS A 55 4.51 -2.77 1.53
N ALA A 56 4.49 -4.03 1.05
CA ALA A 56 3.40 -4.51 0.20
C ALA A 56 2.06 -4.45 0.94
N ALA A 57 1.99 -4.94 2.17
CA ALA A 57 0.75 -4.94 2.94
C ALA A 57 0.16 -3.54 3.13
N ASN A 58 0.97 -2.56 3.50
CA ASN A 58 0.53 -1.18 3.72
C ASN A 58 0.07 -0.49 2.43
N VAL A 59 0.83 -0.60 1.33
CA VAL A 59 0.45 0.09 0.08
C VAL A 59 -0.79 -0.52 -0.56
N PHE A 60 -0.94 -1.86 -0.49
CA PHE A 60 -2.14 -2.53 -0.98
C PHE A 60 -3.35 -2.30 -0.08
N ALA A 61 -3.16 -2.22 1.25
CA ALA A 61 -4.23 -1.84 2.16
C ALA A 61 -4.72 -0.41 1.86
N PHE A 62 -3.80 0.54 1.71
CA PHE A 62 -4.14 1.91 1.35
C PHE A 62 -4.86 2.02 0.01
N ALA A 63 -4.31 1.37 -1.03
CA ALA A 63 -4.90 1.36 -2.37
C ALA A 63 -6.32 0.78 -2.36
N CYS A 64 -6.52 -0.35 -1.69
CA CYS A 64 -7.83 -0.99 -1.59
C CYS A 64 -8.84 -0.14 -0.82
N PHE A 65 -8.46 0.37 0.35
CA PHE A 65 -9.35 1.18 1.19
C PHE A 65 -9.80 2.46 0.45
N THR A 66 -8.86 3.18 -0.15
CA THR A 66 -9.16 4.43 -0.86
C THR A 66 -9.91 4.20 -2.17
N ALA A 67 -9.66 3.09 -2.87
CA ALA A 67 -10.45 2.70 -4.04
C ALA A 67 -11.92 2.43 -3.67
N LEU A 68 -12.17 1.71 -2.57
CA LEU A 68 -13.51 1.46 -2.04
C LEU A 68 -14.19 2.74 -1.55
N LEU A 69 -13.41 3.67 -1.00
CA LEU A 69 -13.90 4.96 -0.52
C LEU A 69 -14.31 5.89 -1.66
N PHE A 70 -13.45 6.10 -2.66
CA PHE A 70 -13.73 7.06 -3.72
C PHE A 70 -14.56 6.49 -4.87
N LYS A 71 -14.55 5.16 -5.06
CA LYS A 71 -15.30 4.46 -6.13
C LYS A 71 -15.08 5.08 -7.52
N HIS A 72 -13.85 5.55 -7.77
CA HIS A 72 -13.45 6.23 -9.00
C HIS A 72 -12.46 5.35 -9.78
N LYS A 73 -12.83 4.95 -11.02
CA LYS A 73 -12.09 3.94 -11.80
C LYS A 73 -10.65 4.36 -12.09
N VAL A 74 -10.45 5.58 -12.58
CA VAL A 74 -9.11 6.08 -12.94
C VAL A 74 -8.22 6.16 -11.69
N TYR A 75 -8.76 6.65 -10.58
CA TYR A 75 -8.03 6.72 -9.32
C TYR A 75 -7.62 5.34 -8.83
N SER A 76 -8.56 4.38 -8.89
CA SER A 76 -8.31 2.99 -8.46
C SER A 76 -7.19 2.38 -9.30
N LEU A 77 -7.22 2.55 -10.62
CA LEU A 77 -6.16 2.05 -11.50
C LEU A 77 -4.80 2.68 -11.16
N CYS A 78 -4.74 4.01 -10.99
CA CYS A 78 -3.51 4.71 -10.66
C CYS A 78 -2.93 4.29 -9.31
N ILE A 79 -3.77 4.15 -8.27
CA ILE A 79 -3.29 3.81 -6.93
C ILE A 79 -2.82 2.35 -6.82
N PHE A 80 -3.46 1.42 -7.55
CA PHE A 80 -2.98 0.04 -7.63
C PHE A 80 -1.71 -0.08 -8.47
N ALA A 81 -1.58 0.68 -9.56
CA ALA A 81 -0.33 0.75 -10.32
C ALA A 81 0.82 1.29 -9.44
N TRP A 82 0.56 2.32 -8.64
CA TRP A 82 1.52 2.82 -7.66
C TRP A 82 1.88 1.76 -6.60
N ALA A 83 0.90 1.03 -6.05
CA ALA A 83 1.15 -0.04 -5.08
C ALA A 83 2.04 -1.17 -5.66
N LEU A 84 1.84 -1.51 -6.94
CA LEU A 84 2.68 -2.46 -7.67
C LEU A 84 4.11 -1.93 -7.85
N LEU A 85 4.28 -0.66 -8.23
CA LEU A 85 5.61 -0.06 -8.37
C LEU A 85 6.37 -0.03 -7.04
N VAL A 86 5.72 0.34 -5.95
CA VAL A 86 6.34 0.33 -4.62
C VAL A 86 6.71 -1.10 -4.22
N SER A 87 5.85 -2.08 -4.49
CA SER A 87 6.15 -3.48 -4.20
C SER A 87 7.31 -4.00 -5.06
N PHE A 88 7.34 -3.63 -6.34
CA PHE A 88 8.43 -3.98 -7.26
C PHE A 88 9.78 -3.43 -6.80
N SER A 89 9.82 -2.22 -6.22
CA SER A 89 11.06 -1.66 -5.64
C SER A 89 11.68 -2.59 -4.58
N ARG A 90 10.86 -3.35 -3.85
CA ARG A 90 11.32 -4.30 -2.82
C ARG A 90 11.88 -5.59 -3.41
N LEU A 91 11.35 -5.99 -4.57
CA LEU A 91 11.87 -7.12 -5.34
C LEU A 91 13.20 -6.75 -6.02
N TYR A 92 13.28 -5.53 -6.58
CA TYR A 92 14.51 -4.99 -7.16
C TYR A 92 15.67 -4.91 -6.15
N LEU A 93 15.38 -4.51 -4.90
CA LEU A 93 16.36 -4.50 -3.82
C LEU A 93 16.72 -5.91 -3.29
N ALA A 94 16.16 -6.97 -3.86
CA ALA A 94 16.35 -8.37 -3.45
C ALA A 94 16.07 -8.66 -1.97
N VAL A 95 15.29 -7.82 -1.28
CA VAL A 95 15.04 -7.94 0.17
C VAL A 95 13.81 -8.79 0.50
N HIS A 96 13.03 -9.20 -0.48
CA HIS A 96 11.85 -10.03 -0.29
C HIS A 96 11.66 -11.00 -1.45
N PHE A 97 11.12 -12.18 -1.16
CA PHE A 97 10.68 -13.11 -2.20
C PHE A 97 9.36 -12.65 -2.83
N PRO A 98 9.07 -12.98 -4.10
CA PRO A 98 7.78 -12.67 -4.73
C PRO A 98 6.57 -13.15 -3.90
N SER A 99 6.69 -14.31 -3.26
CA SER A 99 5.67 -14.85 -2.35
C SER A 99 5.39 -13.94 -1.15
N ASP A 100 6.40 -13.25 -0.63
CA ASP A 100 6.26 -12.36 0.54
C ASP A 100 5.47 -11.10 0.16
N LEU A 101 5.64 -10.64 -1.08
CA LEU A 101 4.88 -9.52 -1.65
C LEU A 101 3.43 -9.92 -1.91
N MET A 102 3.21 -11.12 -2.48
CA MET A 102 1.86 -11.63 -2.73
C MET A 102 1.09 -11.83 -1.43
N ALA A 103 1.70 -12.45 -0.43
CA ALA A 103 1.09 -12.62 0.89
C ALA A 103 0.80 -11.27 1.56
N GLY A 104 1.74 -10.31 1.47
CA GLY A 104 1.54 -8.95 1.94
C GLY A 104 0.36 -8.26 1.24
N ALA A 105 0.28 -8.33 -0.08
CA ALA A 105 -0.81 -7.74 -0.86
C ALA A 105 -2.18 -8.31 -0.45
N VAL A 106 -2.30 -9.64 -0.33
CA VAL A 106 -3.53 -10.30 0.10
C VAL A 106 -3.91 -9.87 1.52
N PHE A 107 -2.96 -9.92 2.46
CA PHE A 107 -3.21 -9.51 3.84
C PHE A 107 -3.64 -8.04 3.95
N GLY A 108 -2.97 -7.16 3.21
CA GLY A 108 -3.31 -5.74 3.15
C GLY A 108 -4.71 -5.48 2.60
N MET A 109 -5.07 -6.11 1.47
CA MET A 109 -6.40 -5.97 0.87
C MET A 109 -7.52 -6.51 1.78
N LEU A 110 -7.30 -7.65 2.43
CA LEU A 110 -8.26 -8.22 3.38
C LEU A 110 -8.46 -7.28 4.59
N SER A 111 -7.37 -6.74 5.13
CA SER A 111 -7.41 -5.77 6.21
C SER A 111 -8.18 -4.51 5.80
N ALA A 112 -7.89 -3.97 4.61
CA ALA A 112 -8.59 -2.80 4.08
C ALA A 112 -10.10 -3.05 3.91
N TRP A 113 -10.49 -4.23 3.41
CA TRP A 113 -11.91 -4.58 3.31
C TRP A 113 -12.59 -4.62 4.68
N ALA A 114 -11.99 -5.27 5.68
CA ALA A 114 -12.54 -5.31 7.04
C ALA A 114 -12.69 -3.92 7.66
N PHE A 115 -11.66 -3.07 7.55
CA PHE A 115 -11.70 -1.69 8.04
C PHE A 115 -12.70 -0.81 7.27
N TYR A 116 -12.90 -1.07 5.97
CA TYR A 116 -13.92 -0.37 5.18
C TYR A 116 -15.34 -0.73 5.64
N GLN A 117 -15.61 -1.99 5.97
CA GLN A 117 -16.90 -2.39 6.55
C GLN A 117 -17.13 -1.71 7.90
N LEU A 118 -16.11 -1.69 8.76
CA LEU A 118 -16.17 -0.99 10.04
C LEU A 118 -16.43 0.51 9.86
N TYR A 119 -15.76 1.13 8.88
CA TYR A 119 -15.97 2.54 8.53
C TYR A 119 -17.43 2.81 8.13
N ILE A 120 -18.00 2.00 7.23
CA ILE A 120 -19.42 2.14 6.83
C ILE A 120 -20.33 1.94 8.03
N TYR A 121 -20.09 0.92 8.85
CA TYR A 121 -20.92 0.63 10.02
C TYR A 121 -20.99 1.83 10.97
N ILE A 122 -19.85 2.46 11.25
CA ILE A 122 -19.78 3.66 12.11
C ILE A 122 -20.44 4.86 11.43
N SER A 123 -20.11 5.12 10.16
CA SER A 123 -20.62 6.30 9.43
C SER A 123 -22.11 6.24 9.10
N SER A 124 -22.70 5.04 9.00
CA SER A 124 -24.14 4.87 8.76
C SER A 124 -25.04 5.41 9.88
N ARG A 125 -24.47 5.80 11.02
CA ARG A 125 -25.19 6.41 12.14
C ARG A 125 -25.37 7.93 12.03
N GLU A 126 -24.70 8.58 11.07
CA GLU A 126 -24.81 10.03 10.81
C GLU A 126 -25.41 10.28 9.41
N THR A 127 -26.74 10.22 9.28
CA THR A 127 -27.40 10.65 8.03
C THR A 127 -27.76 12.13 8.08
N ALA A 128 -26.98 12.97 7.39
CA ALA A 128 -27.37 14.31 6.98
C ALA A 128 -27.78 14.29 5.49
N VAL A 129 -29.03 14.66 5.21
CA VAL A 129 -29.56 14.77 3.85
C VAL A 129 -29.04 16.06 3.20
N TYR A 130 -27.99 15.95 2.38
CA TYR A 130 -27.50 17.06 1.56
C TYR A 130 -28.05 16.99 0.14
N ASN A 131 -28.49 18.14 -0.38
CA ASN A 131 -28.88 18.28 -1.79
C ASN A 131 -27.61 18.58 -2.62
N ILE A 132 -27.10 17.59 -3.35
CA ILE A 132 -25.76 17.62 -3.97
C ILE A 132 -25.85 17.45 -5.48
N ASN A 133 -25.11 18.28 -6.21
CA ASN A 133 -25.00 18.18 -7.66
C ASN A 133 -24.17 16.93 -8.06
N ARG A 134 -24.85 15.87 -8.52
CA ARG A 134 -24.20 14.57 -8.84
C ARG A 134 -23.09 14.63 -9.89
N TYR A 135 -23.01 15.67 -10.72
CA TYR A 135 -21.94 15.80 -11.72
C TYR A 135 -20.56 16.05 -11.09
N GLN A 136 -20.53 16.79 -9.98
CA GLN A 136 -19.30 17.20 -9.31
C GLN A 136 -18.77 16.17 -8.28
N TYR A 137 -19.54 15.11 -7.99
CA TYR A 137 -19.24 14.16 -6.92
C TYR A 137 -19.15 12.71 -7.44
N THR A 138 -18.50 11.84 -6.67
CA THR A 138 -18.45 10.39 -6.89
C THR A 138 -19.67 9.70 -6.29
N LYS A 139 -19.82 8.39 -6.57
CA LYS A 139 -20.89 7.56 -5.98
C LYS A 139 -20.86 7.54 -4.44
N SER A 140 -19.70 7.80 -3.83
CA SER A 140 -19.54 7.86 -2.38
C SER A 140 -19.53 9.30 -1.84
N LEU A 141 -20.08 10.26 -2.60
CA LEU A 141 -20.23 11.66 -2.21
C LEU A 141 -18.91 12.43 -1.98
N TYR A 142 -17.79 11.98 -2.57
CA TYR A 142 -16.54 12.75 -2.62
C TYR A 142 -16.49 13.64 -3.85
N LYS A 143 -16.03 14.90 -3.73
CA LYS A 143 -15.87 15.81 -4.86
C LYS A 143 -14.82 15.26 -5.84
N LYS A 144 -15.14 15.25 -7.12
CA LYS A 144 -14.20 14.85 -8.18
C LYS A 144 -12.95 15.73 -8.23
N ARG A 145 -13.09 17.03 -7.91
CA ARG A 145 -11.96 17.96 -7.81
C ARG A 145 -10.89 17.48 -6.83
N ASP A 146 -11.32 16.98 -5.67
CA ASP A 146 -10.39 16.53 -4.62
C ASP A 146 -9.65 15.26 -5.08
N ILE A 147 -10.31 14.39 -5.86
CA ILE A 147 -9.67 13.24 -6.51
C ILE A 147 -8.65 13.68 -7.56
N CYS A 148 -8.97 14.71 -8.36
CA CYS A 148 -8.01 15.27 -9.31
C CYS A 148 -6.77 15.83 -8.60
N ILE A 149 -6.95 16.53 -7.47
CA ILE A 149 -5.83 17.03 -6.65
C ILE A 149 -4.97 15.86 -6.16
N LEU A 150 -5.58 14.79 -5.64
CA LEU A 150 -4.84 13.60 -5.20
C LEU A 150 -4.06 12.93 -6.34
N LEU A 151 -4.62 12.88 -7.55
CA LEU A 151 -3.93 12.36 -8.73
C LEU A 151 -2.74 13.23 -9.14
N ILE A 152 -2.89 14.56 -9.06
CA ILE A 152 -1.79 15.50 -9.33
C ILE A 152 -0.69 15.31 -8.31
N ILE A 153 -1.01 15.21 -7.02
CA ILE A 153 -0.02 14.93 -5.95
C ILE A 153 0.70 13.60 -6.19
N LEU A 154 -0.04 12.55 -6.56
CA LEU A 154 0.56 11.25 -6.87
C LEU A 154 1.52 11.37 -8.06
N ALA A 155 1.12 12.09 -9.12
CA ALA A 155 1.95 12.31 -10.29
C ALA A 155 3.23 13.10 -9.96
N THR A 156 3.14 14.16 -9.14
CA THR A 156 4.32 14.95 -8.76
C THR A 156 5.30 14.16 -7.90
N ILE A 157 4.81 13.29 -7.00
CA ILE A 157 5.66 12.37 -6.22
C ILE A 157 6.39 11.39 -7.15
N LEU A 158 5.69 10.83 -8.15
CA LEU A 158 6.31 9.91 -9.11
C LEU A 158 7.38 10.61 -9.96
N ILE A 159 7.10 11.83 -10.42
CA ILE A 159 8.04 12.65 -11.20
C ILE A 159 9.28 13.01 -10.36
N SER A 160 9.09 13.41 -9.10
CA SER A 160 10.23 13.75 -8.23
C SER A 160 11.11 12.54 -7.95
N LEU A 161 10.52 11.36 -7.74
CA LEU A 161 11.26 10.10 -7.58
C LEU A 161 12.02 9.71 -8.86
N SER A 162 11.42 9.87 -10.04
CA SER A 162 12.11 9.57 -11.31
C SER A 162 13.26 10.54 -11.57
N MET A 163 13.08 11.82 -11.26
CA MET A 163 14.14 12.82 -11.38
C MET A 163 15.28 12.52 -10.39
N ALA A 164 14.97 12.20 -9.13
CA ALA A 164 15.97 11.81 -8.16
C ALA A 164 16.76 10.57 -8.61
N ALA A 165 16.07 9.56 -9.17
CA ALA A 165 16.74 8.39 -9.75
C ALA A 165 17.67 8.79 -10.91
N TYR A 166 17.23 9.66 -11.83
CA TYR A 166 18.04 10.12 -12.95
C TYR A 166 19.33 10.84 -12.51
N TYR A 167 19.32 11.57 -11.39
CA TYR A 167 20.52 12.26 -10.89
C TYR A 167 21.48 11.36 -10.10
N ILE A 168 21.05 10.16 -9.71
CA ILE A 168 21.86 9.19 -8.95
C ILE A 168 22.62 8.22 -9.88
N TYR A 169 22.19 8.09 -11.13
CA TYR A 169 22.82 7.26 -12.18
C TYR A 169 23.54 8.14 -13.21
#